data_AF-A0A6P0SQM6-F1
#
_entry.id   AF-A0A6P0SQM6-F1
#
_cell.length_a   1.000
_cell.length_b   1.000
_cell.length_c   1.000
_cell.angle_alpha   90.00
_cell.angle_beta   90.00
_cell.angle_gamma   90.00
#
_symmetry.space_group_name_H-M   'P 1'
#
loop_
_entity.id
_entity.type
_entity.pdbx_description
1 polymer ?
#
loop_
_entity_poly.entity_id
_entity_poly.type
_entity_poly.pdbx_seq_one_letter_code
_entity_poly.pdbx_strand_id
1 'polypeptide(L)' 'MGNIRCSYLDEKFSNLVKLLRYRAITQPAKIAYTFQEKREGETAHITYEILDQPSRAIGS' A
#
# COMPACT_ATOMS: atom_id res chain seq x y z
N MET A 1 13.09 12.57 -3.77
CA MET A 1 12.17 11.41 -3.82
C MET A 1 11.44 11.45 -5.16
N GLY A 2 11.75 10.54 -6.08
CA GLY A 2 11.20 10.55 -7.43
C GLY A 2 9.74 10.11 -7.44
N ASN A 3 8.87 10.92 -8.05
CA ASN A 3 7.49 10.52 -8.34
C ASN A 3 7.52 9.36 -9.34
N ILE A 4 7.14 8.17 -8.88
CA ILE A 4 7.01 7.00 -9.74
C ILE A 4 5.81 7.25 -10.65
N ARG A 5 6.04 7.49 -11.95
CA ARG A 5 4.95 7.54 -12.93
C ARG A 5 4.27 6.17 -12.97
N CYS A 6 2.94 6.16 -13.05
CA CYS A 6 2.14 4.92 -13.11
C CYS A 6 2.60 3.96 -14.22
N SER A 7 3.12 4.50 -15.33
CA SER A 7 3.67 3.70 -16.45
C SER A 7 4.85 2.80 -16.06
N TYR A 8 5.65 3.16 -15.05
CA TYR A 8 6.77 2.31 -14.59
C TYR A 8 6.35 1.14 -13.71
N LEU A 9 5.11 1.18 -13.19
CA LEU A 9 4.56 0.09 -12.39
C LEU A 9 4.09 -1.06 -13.28
N ASP A 10 3.62 -0.72 -14.50
CA ASP A 10 3.10 -1.67 -15.49
C ASP A 10 4.18 -2.63 -16.01
N GLU A 11 5.40 -2.13 -16.25
CA GLU A 11 6.53 -2.95 -16.71
C GLU A 11 7.07 -3.92 -15.65
N LYS A 12 6.91 -3.60 -14.35
CA LYS A 12 7.49 -4.37 -13.24
C LYS A 12 6.50 -5.24 -12.49
N PHE A 13 5.22 -4.89 -12.50
CA PHE A 13 4.20 -5.59 -11.72
C PHE A 13 2.98 -5.86 -12.59
N SER A 14 2.68 -7.14 -12.79
CA SER A 14 1.53 -7.56 -13.62
C SER A 14 0.16 -7.26 -13.00
N ASN A 15 0.09 -6.85 -11.73
CA ASN A 15 -1.13 -6.40 -11.07
C ASN A 15 -0.82 -5.62 -9.78
N LEU A 16 -1.85 -4.95 -9.25
CA LEU A 16 -1.77 -4.14 -8.03
C LEU A 16 -1.38 -4.97 -6.79
N VAL A 17 -1.84 -6.23 -6.69
CA VAL A 17 -1.51 -7.11 -5.56
C VAL A 17 0.00 -7.37 -5.48
N LYS A 18 0.66 -7.62 -6.61
CA LYS A 18 2.12 -7.81 -6.67
C LYS A 18 2.89 -6.56 -6.28
N LEU A 19 2.39 -5.38 -6.65
CA LEU A 19 2.97 -4.10 -6.23
C LEU A 19 2.85 -3.89 -4.71
N LEU A 20 1.68 -4.14 -4.14
CA LEU A 20 1.44 -3.98 -2.70
C LEU A 20 2.30 -4.96 -1.89
N ARG A 21 2.41 -6.21 -2.35
CA ARG A 21 3.33 -7.20 -1.78
C ARG A 21 4.79 -6.73 -1.83
N TYR A 22 5.24 -6.20 -2.95
CA TYR A 22 6.61 -5.69 -3.06
C TYR A 22 6.87 -4.54 -2.08
N ARG A 23 5.91 -3.64 -1.88
CA ARG A 23 6.02 -2.55 -0.92
C ARG A 23 5.97 -3.04 0.53
N ALA A 24 5.21 -4.08 0.83
CA ALA A 24 5.20 -4.72 2.15
C ALA A 24 6.56 -5.34 2.49
N ILE A 25 7.25 -5.95 1.51
CA ILE A 25 8.59 -6.53 1.73
C ILE A 25 9.66 -5.44 1.83
N THR A 26 9.62 -4.43 0.96
CA THR A 26 10.70 -3.42 0.87
C THR A 26 10.53 -2.25 1.83
N GLN A 27 9.29 -1.94 2.23
CA GLN A 27 8.94 -0.77 3.05
C GLN A 27 7.79 -1.14 4.03
N PRO A 28 7.94 -2.19 4.87
CA PRO A 28 6.84 -2.73 5.69
C PRO A 28 6.20 -1.69 6.61
N ALA A 29 7.03 -0.90 7.29
CA ALA A 29 6.59 0.12 8.25
C ALA A 29 6.10 1.43 7.61
N LYS A 30 6.19 1.57 6.29
CA LYS A 30 5.75 2.81 5.62
C LYS A 30 4.24 2.85 5.54
N ILE A 31 3.68 4.01 5.88
CA ILE A 31 2.24 4.28 5.83
C ILE A 31 1.75 4.17 4.39
N ALA A 32 0.83 3.24 4.17
CA ALA A 32 0.17 3.00 2.89
C ALA A 32 -1.12 3.80 2.76
N TYR A 33 -1.87 3.92 3.86
CA TYR A 33 -3.11 4.68 3.91
C TYR A 33 -3.26 5.40 5.25
N THR A 34 -3.87 6.58 5.19
CA THR A 34 -4.17 7.42 6.35
C THR A 34 -5.66 7.66 6.38
N PHE A 35 -6.33 7.20 7.43
CA PHE A 35 -7.74 7.42 7.68
C PHE A 35 -7.90 8.67 8.53
N GLN A 36 -8.74 9.59 8.05
CA GLN A 36 -9.26 10.65 8.89
C GLN A 36 -10.48 10.09 9.62
N GLU A 37 -10.35 9.77 10.91
CA GLU A 37 -11.53 9.41 11.70
C GLU A 37 -12.38 10.65 11.96
N LYS A 38 -13.71 10.46 11.99
CA LYS A 38 -14.67 11.53 12.29
C LYS A 38 -14.59 12.04 13.73
N ARG A 39 -13.80 11.39 14.60
CA ARG A 39 -13.49 11.90 15.93
C ARG A 39 -12.24 12.76 15.84
N GLU A 40 -12.41 14.01 16.24
CA GLU A 40 -11.42 15.06 16.26
C GLU A 40 -10.12 14.59 16.94
N GLY A 41 -9.10 14.26 16.15
CA GLY A 41 -7.73 14.05 16.61
C GLY A 41 -7.09 12.68 16.34
N GLU A 42 -7.86 11.62 16.08
CA GLU A 42 -7.28 10.28 15.88
C GLU A 42 -7.11 9.97 14.38
N THR A 43 -5.87 10.03 13.92
CA THR A 43 -5.51 9.61 12.57
C THR A 43 -5.08 8.15 12.61
N ALA A 44 -5.94 7.25 12.15
CA ALA A 44 -5.55 5.85 11.99
C ALA A 44 -4.71 5.69 10.72
N HIS A 45 -3.61 4.94 10.81
CA HIS A 45 -2.73 4.67 9.68
C HIS A 45 -2.63 3.16 9.45
N ILE A 46 -2.64 2.76 8.18
CA ILE A 46 -2.34 1.38 7.78
C ILE A 46 -1.00 1.38 7.06
N THR A 47 -0.10 0.51 7.49
CA THR A 47 1.21 0.29 6.86
C THR A 47 1.11 -0.69 5.69
N TYR A 48 2.13 -0.74 4.83
CA TYR A 48 2.15 -1.72 3.74
C TYR A 48 2.15 -3.18 4.23
N GLU A 49 2.73 -3.45 5.40
CA GLU A 49 2.67 -4.77 6.04
C GLU A 49 1.22 -5.19 6.34
N ILE A 50 0.45 -4.32 7.00
CA ILE A 50 -0.95 -4.60 7.33
C ILE A 50 -1.80 -4.67 6.06
N LEU A 51 -1.49 -3.87 5.04
CA LEU A 51 -2.24 -3.85 3.78
C LEU A 51 -2.02 -5.09 2.90
N ASP A 52 -0.88 -5.78 3.00
CA ASP A 52 -0.57 -6.94 2.15
C ASP A 52 -1.56 -8.09 2.34
N GLN A 53 -1.94 -8.38 3.59
CA GLN A 53 -2.87 -9.45 3.94
C GLN A 53 -4.26 -9.28 3.28
N PRO A 54 -4.99 -8.16 3.47
CA PRO A 54 -6.28 -7.96 2.82
C PRO A 54 -6.17 -7.84 1.30
N SER A 55 -5.05 -7.30 0.79
CA SER A 55 -4.83 -7.19 -0.66
C SER A 55 -4.84 -8.55 -1.35
N ARG A 56 -4.33 -9.59 -0.69
CA ARG A 56 -4.34 -10.97 -1.20
C ARG A 56 -5.69 -11.65 -1.08
N ALA A 57 -6.46 -11.29 -0.04
CA ALA A 57 -7.79 -11.86 0.20
C ALA A 57 -8.85 -11.34 -0.79
N ILE A 58 -8.71 -10.11 -1.28
CA ILE A 58 -9.65 -9.50 -2.24
C ILE A 58 -9.27 -9.80 -3.70
N GLY A 59 -7.99 -10.04 -3.97
CA GLY A 59 -7.46 -10.29 -5.32
C GLY A 59 -7.50 -11.75 -5.78
N SER A 60 -8.13 -12.65 -5.03
CA SER A 60 -8.42 -14.05 -5.39
C SER A 60 -9.77 -14.17 -6.09
#